data_AF-A0A1I7Z001-F1
#
_entry.id   AF-A0A1I7Z001-F1
#
_cell.length_a   1.000
_cell.length_b   1.000
_cell.length_c   1.000
_cell.angle_alpha   90.00
_cell.angle_beta   90.00
_cell.angle_gamma   90.00
#
_symmetry.space_group_name_H-M   'P 1'
#
loop_
_entity.id
_entity.type
_entity.pdbx_description
1 polymer ?
#
loop_
_entity_poly.entity_id
_entity_poly.type
_entity_poly.pdbx_seq_one_letter_code
_entity_poly.pdbx_strand_id
1 'polypeptide(L)'
;MCPLMLLPVALLFLSASISGAAERETFFFSQVFSSTVKPCHDLNEFVCNPKENPSENLFETQRAESMKSLISDFFLNSTDPIVLHLRKIAERVVLERDEFALGKKLGQEAAYGETDVPGIFYPTIDGKLTTKSLLLKFDEYGDDDEHGSCFYPECPTLFQGILYGFYHALSDHPTPFNKSTVYFQRYNSTDASYHASANPEGVDRELLKQIHASKASYFYMLWAKEAIEEGTFPLEIIASLRDIFENVRSEVILMLTECAWMTEEQKKEAVDYMRGGFGTVLGFPDVFFNSTRLDEAIGFIKGKFPLLLERDYDSRKSCDDTTCQYTRLSEALHLADRIHREENPDFDDGLDEGNSKSSLLGYNAFNKFTQTVITPAYIHIFKDPYPLGFLYGSIGGTFGHELFHSLGLLRKPFREHFSFHDTPEIRNATICYADYFSSFTLEGAHRTLRPDGAVKSEEGFADVEGARIAFRALERLLNQNPKKKRSAAQQVPFDDFKWFFIGLASKFCSAESGVDEEARQLLTYSHPRSAIRANAVVKQMKAFTDTFHCLPDDQMYVTKDVCALYPSARGY
;
A
#
# COMPACT_ATOMS: atom_id res chain seq x y z
N MET A 1 -66.42 -22.84 -28.35
CA MET A 1 -65.71 -24.04 -28.87
C MET A 1 -64.56 -23.56 -29.73
N CYS A 2 -63.33 -23.63 -29.23
CA CYS A 2 -62.13 -23.74 -30.07
C CYS A 2 -62.01 -25.23 -30.48
N PRO A 3 -61.27 -25.65 -31.54
CA PRO A 3 -59.94 -25.12 -31.86
C PRO A 3 -59.41 -25.21 -33.33
N LEU A 4 -58.17 -24.70 -33.49
CA LEU A 4 -57.04 -25.18 -34.34
C LEU A 4 -57.15 -25.02 -35.89
N MET A 5 -56.12 -24.69 -36.69
CA MET A 5 -54.66 -24.62 -36.51
C MET A 5 -53.98 -23.94 -37.74
N LEU A 6 -52.73 -23.51 -37.54
CA LEU A 6 -51.60 -23.34 -38.48
C LEU A 6 -51.27 -21.93 -39.04
N LEU A 7 -50.08 -21.48 -38.62
CA LEU A 7 -49.31 -20.29 -39.04
C LEU A 7 -48.91 -20.30 -40.52
N PRO A 8 -48.55 -19.11 -41.05
CA PRO A 8 -47.25 -18.99 -41.73
C PRO A 8 -46.41 -17.79 -41.28
N VAL A 9 -45.10 -17.97 -41.48
CA VAL A 9 -43.99 -17.03 -41.35
C VAL A 9 -44.23 -15.78 -42.21
N ALA A 10 -44.02 -14.59 -41.65
CA ALA A 10 -43.86 -13.35 -42.39
C ALA A 10 -42.72 -12.51 -41.81
N LEU A 11 -41.69 -12.30 -42.65
CA LEU A 11 -40.68 -11.25 -42.48
C LEU A 11 -41.37 -9.89 -42.35
N LEU A 12 -41.03 -9.12 -41.33
CA LEU A 12 -41.25 -7.68 -41.31
C LEU A 12 -39.96 -6.97 -40.89
N PHE A 13 -39.43 -6.22 -41.85
CA PHE A 13 -38.39 -5.23 -41.68
C PHE A 13 -38.80 -4.21 -40.60
N LEU A 14 -37.98 -4.07 -39.56
CA LEU A 14 -37.92 -2.86 -38.76
C LEU A 14 -36.52 -2.28 -38.90
N SER A 15 -36.46 -1.20 -39.66
CA SER A 15 -35.35 -0.26 -39.73
C SER A 15 -35.03 0.27 -38.33
N ALA A 16 -34.00 -0.28 -37.70
CA ALA A 16 -33.34 0.39 -36.59
C ALA A 16 -32.41 1.44 -37.19
N SER A 17 -32.84 2.69 -37.12
CA SER A 17 -32.01 3.87 -37.36
C SER A 17 -30.79 3.79 -36.43
N ILE A 18 -29.64 3.41 -36.97
CA ILE A 18 -28.36 3.51 -36.29
C ILE A 18 -27.98 4.98 -36.26
N SER A 19 -28.52 5.69 -35.27
CA SER A 19 -28.04 6.99 -34.84
C SER A 19 -28.00 7.02 -33.31
N GLY A 20 -27.34 6.03 -32.74
CA GLY A 20 -26.73 6.15 -31.42
C GLY A 20 -25.30 6.64 -31.64
N ALA A 21 -25.11 7.96 -31.70
CA ALA A 21 -23.80 8.50 -31.37
C ALA A 21 -23.52 8.02 -29.95
N ALA A 22 -22.53 7.14 -29.77
CA ALA A 22 -22.04 6.80 -28.43
C ALA A 22 -21.80 8.13 -27.71
N GLU A 23 -22.53 8.38 -26.63
CA GLU A 23 -22.23 9.48 -25.72
C GLU A 23 -20.74 9.34 -25.40
N ARG A 24 -19.94 10.33 -25.81
CA ARG A 24 -18.52 10.35 -25.48
C ARG A 24 -18.45 10.43 -23.97
N GLU A 25 -18.07 9.35 -23.33
CA GLU A 25 -17.88 9.31 -21.87
C GLU A 25 -16.96 10.47 -21.48
N THR A 26 -17.52 11.42 -20.74
CA THR A 26 -16.79 12.61 -20.31
C THR A 26 -15.96 12.24 -19.09
N PHE A 27 -14.66 12.27 -19.26
CA PHE A 27 -13.70 12.21 -18.15
C PHE A 27 -13.96 13.33 -17.13
N PHE A 28 -14.10 12.96 -15.87
CA PHE A 28 -14.19 13.90 -14.75
C PHE A 28 -12.87 13.90 -13.97
N PHE A 29 -12.28 15.07 -13.79
CA PHE A 29 -11.09 15.26 -12.96
C PHE A 29 -11.45 16.13 -11.76
N SER A 30 -11.41 15.56 -10.56
CA SER A 30 -11.83 16.22 -9.32
C SER A 30 -10.88 17.31 -8.83
N GLN A 31 -9.61 17.27 -9.24
CA GLN A 31 -8.62 18.27 -8.81
C GLN A 31 -8.77 19.58 -9.57
N VAL A 32 -8.81 20.67 -8.82
CA VAL A 32 -8.78 22.05 -9.31
C VAL A 32 -7.32 22.48 -9.47
N PHE A 33 -6.95 22.91 -10.68
CA PHE A 33 -5.62 23.47 -10.94
C PHE A 33 -5.47 24.86 -10.33
N SER A 34 -4.26 25.21 -9.89
CA SER A 34 -3.99 26.55 -9.35
C SER A 34 -4.24 27.63 -10.41
N SER A 35 -5.00 28.66 -10.02
CA SER A 35 -5.21 29.85 -10.84
C SER A 35 -4.07 30.88 -10.71
N THR A 36 -3.24 30.76 -9.66
CA THR A 36 -2.20 31.73 -9.31
C THR A 36 -0.78 31.26 -9.63
N VAL A 37 -0.56 29.94 -9.64
CA VAL A 37 0.76 29.35 -9.92
C VAL A 37 0.75 28.72 -11.31
N LYS A 38 1.74 29.06 -12.13
CA LYS A 38 1.87 28.50 -13.47
C LYS A 38 2.73 27.23 -13.46
N PRO A 39 2.52 26.29 -14.40
CA PRO A 39 3.33 25.06 -14.50
C PRO A 39 4.84 25.31 -14.53
N CYS A 40 5.30 26.37 -15.22
CA CYS A 40 6.72 26.69 -15.32
C CYS A 40 7.34 27.27 -14.03
N HIS A 41 6.52 27.73 -13.09
CA HIS A 41 7.00 28.17 -11.77
C HIS A 41 7.06 27.00 -10.79
N ASP A 42 5.96 26.25 -10.67
CA ASP A 42 5.87 25.07 -9.82
C ASP A 42 4.77 24.15 -10.37
N LEU A 43 5.16 23.02 -10.97
CA LEU A 43 4.20 22.07 -11.53
C LEU A 43 3.40 21.38 -10.43
N ASN A 44 4.04 21.05 -9.31
CA ASN A 44 3.40 20.37 -8.20
C ASN A 44 2.33 21.24 -7.54
N GLU A 45 2.63 22.51 -7.23
CA GLU A 45 1.65 23.45 -6.68
C GLU A 45 0.53 23.75 -7.69
N PHE A 46 0.86 23.84 -8.99
CA PHE A 46 -0.15 24.01 -10.04
C PHE A 46 -1.16 22.84 -10.07
N VAL A 47 -0.69 21.59 -10.01
CA VAL A 47 -1.54 20.40 -10.14
C VAL A 47 -2.22 20.02 -8.83
N CYS A 48 -1.47 19.99 -7.73
CA CYS A 48 -1.97 19.52 -6.44
C CYS A 48 -2.83 20.57 -5.76
N ASN A 49 -2.50 21.86 -5.93
CA ASN A 49 -3.23 23.02 -5.40
C ASN A 49 -3.89 22.75 -4.03
N PRO A 50 -3.10 22.41 -2.99
CA PRO A 50 -3.63 21.91 -1.72
C PRO A 50 -4.53 22.92 -0.98
N LYS A 51 -4.47 24.22 -1.36
CA LYS A 51 -5.32 25.29 -0.83
C LYS A 51 -6.78 25.17 -1.26
N GLU A 52 -7.03 24.66 -2.47
CA GLU A 52 -8.37 24.54 -3.04
C GLU A 52 -8.81 23.08 -3.22
N ASN A 53 -7.86 22.14 -3.20
CA ASN A 53 -8.16 20.71 -3.25
C ASN A 53 -8.18 20.12 -1.84
N PRO A 54 -9.35 19.68 -1.34
CA PRO A 54 -9.38 18.85 -0.16
C PRO A 54 -8.73 17.49 -0.48
N SER A 55 -8.21 16.82 0.54
CA SER A 55 -7.39 15.60 0.39
C SER A 55 -8.09 14.51 -0.43
N GLU A 56 -9.38 14.32 -0.24
CA GLU A 56 -10.23 13.33 -0.91
C GLU A 56 -10.41 13.58 -2.42
N ASN A 57 -10.13 14.80 -2.89
CA ASN A 57 -10.20 15.13 -4.31
C ASN A 57 -8.90 14.85 -5.05
N LEU A 58 -7.80 14.60 -4.33
CA LEU A 58 -6.50 14.28 -4.92
C LEU A 58 -6.55 12.90 -5.57
N PHE A 59 -6.07 12.79 -6.80
CA PHE A 59 -5.98 11.56 -7.57
C PHE A 59 -5.28 10.45 -6.78
N GLU A 60 -4.18 10.77 -6.10
CA GLU A 60 -3.43 9.81 -5.30
C GLU A 60 -4.27 9.25 -4.13
N THR A 61 -5.02 10.11 -3.45
CA THR A 61 -5.91 9.72 -2.35
C THR A 61 -7.10 8.91 -2.86
N GLN A 62 -7.74 9.35 -3.95
CA GLN A 62 -8.81 8.60 -4.60
C GLN A 62 -8.33 7.23 -5.03
N ARG A 63 -7.13 7.15 -5.61
CA ARG A 63 -6.53 5.89 -6.04
C ARG A 63 -6.29 4.95 -4.85
N ALA A 64 -5.68 5.46 -3.78
CA ALA A 64 -5.43 4.70 -2.56
C ALA A 64 -6.71 4.19 -1.87
N GLU A 65 -7.78 5.00 -1.88
CA GLU A 65 -9.05 4.64 -1.25
C GLU A 65 -10.01 3.91 -2.20
N SER A 66 -9.73 3.87 -3.51
CA SER A 66 -10.67 3.44 -4.57
C SER A 66 -11.26 2.03 -4.38
N MET A 67 -10.56 1.17 -3.63
CA MET A 67 -10.96 -0.21 -3.35
C MET A 67 -11.03 -0.55 -1.88
N LYS A 68 -10.56 0.34 -1.01
CA LYS A 68 -10.38 0.02 0.40
C LYS A 68 -11.72 -0.35 1.06
N SER A 69 -12.79 0.36 0.71
CA SER A 69 -14.14 0.03 1.18
C SER A 69 -14.60 -1.33 0.66
N LEU A 70 -14.45 -1.62 -0.63
CA LEU A 70 -14.85 -2.89 -1.23
C LEU A 70 -14.16 -4.09 -0.56
N ILE A 71 -12.84 -3.99 -0.37
CA ILE A 71 -12.05 -5.02 0.32
C ILE A 71 -12.50 -5.15 1.77
N SER A 72 -12.71 -4.02 2.46
CA SER A 72 -13.16 -4.03 3.86
C SER A 72 -14.53 -4.68 3.99
N ASP A 73 -15.51 -4.23 3.22
CA ASP A 73 -16.88 -4.73 3.23
C ASP A 73 -16.94 -6.23 2.92
N PHE A 74 -16.13 -6.72 1.97
CA PHE A 74 -15.99 -8.14 1.68
C PHE A 74 -15.54 -8.94 2.91
N PHE A 75 -14.44 -8.53 3.55
CA PHE A 75 -13.91 -9.27 4.70
C PHE A 75 -14.78 -9.15 5.94
N LEU A 76 -15.44 -8.00 6.15
CA LEU A 76 -16.35 -7.82 7.27
C LEU A 76 -17.57 -8.74 7.15
N ASN A 77 -18.08 -8.98 5.94
CA ASN A 77 -19.22 -9.85 5.68
C ASN A 77 -18.84 -11.30 5.33
N SER A 78 -17.55 -11.64 5.32
CA SER A 78 -17.07 -12.95 4.89
C SER A 78 -17.48 -14.06 5.85
N THR A 79 -18.00 -15.16 5.30
CA THR A 79 -18.26 -16.41 6.03
C THR A 79 -17.10 -17.40 5.94
N ASP A 80 -15.92 -16.95 5.48
CA ASP A 80 -14.75 -17.79 5.36
C ASP A 80 -14.30 -18.31 6.74
N PRO A 81 -14.04 -19.62 6.92
CA PRO A 81 -13.72 -20.17 8.24
C PRO A 81 -12.45 -19.58 8.86
N ILE A 82 -11.46 -19.18 8.05
CA ILE A 82 -10.22 -18.58 8.55
C ILE A 82 -10.48 -17.13 8.97
N VAL A 83 -11.27 -16.38 8.18
CA VAL A 83 -11.68 -15.00 8.54
C VAL A 83 -12.51 -15.00 9.83
N LEU A 84 -13.46 -15.94 9.98
CA LEU A 84 -14.26 -16.09 11.20
C LEU A 84 -13.40 -16.47 12.42
N HIS A 85 -12.37 -17.29 12.23
CA HIS A 85 -11.43 -17.61 13.31
C HIS A 85 -10.60 -16.39 13.72
N LEU A 86 -10.11 -15.62 12.74
CA LEU A 86 -9.39 -14.36 12.97
C LEU A 86 -10.27 -13.32 13.69
N ARG A 87 -11.56 -13.24 13.32
CA ARG A 87 -12.55 -12.37 13.97
C ARG A 87 -12.69 -12.68 15.46
N LYS A 88 -12.72 -13.96 15.85
CA LYS A 88 -12.77 -14.37 17.27
C LYS A 88 -11.53 -13.92 18.05
N ILE A 89 -10.35 -13.98 17.43
CA ILE A 89 -9.12 -13.47 18.06
C ILE A 89 -9.21 -11.94 18.20
N ALA A 90 -9.70 -11.24 17.16
CA ALA A 90 -9.90 -9.79 17.21
C ALA A 90 -10.92 -9.37 18.29
N GLU A 91 -12.03 -10.09 18.45
CA GLU A 91 -13.00 -9.90 19.53
C GLU A 91 -12.32 -9.98 20.89
N ARG A 92 -11.48 -11.00 21.11
CA ARG A 92 -10.73 -11.17 22.35
C ARG A 92 -9.73 -10.05 22.60
N VAL A 93 -8.98 -9.62 21.58
CA VAL A 93 -8.03 -8.50 21.69
C VAL A 93 -8.73 -7.20 22.10
N VAL A 94 -9.88 -6.92 21.48
CA VAL A 94 -10.66 -5.72 21.78
C VAL A 94 -11.24 -5.80 23.18
N LEU A 95 -11.78 -6.97 23.57
CA LEU A 95 -12.26 -7.21 24.92
C LEU A 95 -11.15 -6.98 25.96
N GLU A 96 -9.99 -7.62 25.80
CA GLU A 96 -8.82 -7.48 26.69
C GLU A 96 -8.35 -6.02 26.81
N ARG A 97 -8.34 -5.27 25.70
CA ARG A 97 -7.99 -3.85 25.69
C ARG A 97 -9.03 -3.01 26.45
N ASP A 98 -10.30 -3.26 26.20
CA ASP A 98 -11.40 -2.47 26.77
C ASP A 98 -11.57 -2.79 28.28
N GLU A 99 -11.36 -4.04 28.70
CA GLU A 99 -11.24 -4.46 30.10
C GLU A 99 -10.07 -3.78 30.81
N PHE A 100 -8.88 -3.74 30.19
CA PHE A 100 -7.73 -3.02 30.75
C PHE A 100 -8.03 -1.52 30.92
N ALA A 101 -8.67 -0.90 29.93
CA ALA A 101 -9.04 0.52 29.98
C ALA A 101 -10.07 0.81 31.09
N LEU A 102 -11.09 -0.05 31.23
CA LEU A 102 -12.05 0.02 32.32
C LEU A 102 -11.34 -0.14 33.67
N GLY A 103 -10.50 -1.16 33.81
CA GLY A 103 -9.71 -1.39 35.01
C GLY A 103 -8.86 -0.17 35.37
N LYS A 104 -8.15 0.41 34.39
CA LYS A 104 -7.36 1.62 34.57
C LYS A 104 -8.19 2.77 35.13
N LYS A 105 -9.39 3.01 34.59
CA LYS A 105 -10.29 4.05 35.08
C LYS A 105 -10.71 3.77 36.53
N LEU A 106 -11.17 2.56 36.83
CA LEU A 106 -11.58 2.17 38.18
C LEU A 106 -10.44 2.31 39.20
N GLY A 107 -9.22 1.90 38.81
CA GLY A 107 -8.02 2.09 39.63
C GLY A 107 -7.70 3.56 39.90
N GLN A 108 -7.89 4.45 38.93
CA GLN A 108 -7.67 5.89 39.12
C GLN A 108 -8.70 6.51 40.06
N GLU A 109 -9.98 6.22 39.87
CA GLU A 109 -11.07 6.69 40.76
C GLU A 109 -10.83 6.24 42.20
N ALA A 110 -10.37 4.99 42.36
CA ALA A 110 -10.02 4.41 43.63
C ALA A 110 -8.88 5.11 44.36
N ALA A 111 -7.84 5.50 43.63
CA ALA A 111 -6.72 6.24 44.20
C ALA A 111 -7.15 7.59 44.79
N TYR A 112 -8.17 8.23 44.20
CA TYR A 112 -8.70 9.51 44.67
C TYR A 112 -9.88 9.37 45.65
N GLY A 113 -10.33 8.14 45.93
CA GLY A 113 -11.47 7.88 46.83
C GLY A 113 -12.83 8.25 46.22
N GLU A 114 -12.94 8.24 44.89
CA GLU A 114 -14.10 8.73 44.12
C GLU A 114 -14.97 7.61 43.53
N THR A 115 -14.89 6.37 44.03
CA THR A 115 -15.54 5.22 43.35
C THR A 115 -17.01 5.08 43.71
N ASP A 116 -17.90 5.19 42.72
CA ASP A 116 -19.34 4.89 42.86
C ASP A 116 -19.65 3.38 42.76
N VAL A 117 -18.66 2.54 42.41
CA VAL A 117 -18.83 1.09 42.23
C VAL A 117 -18.63 0.36 43.58
N PRO A 118 -19.62 -0.39 44.09
CA PRO A 118 -19.50 -1.12 45.36
C PRO A 118 -18.48 -2.26 45.27
N GLY A 119 -17.48 -2.22 46.16
CA GLY A 119 -16.61 -3.35 46.46
C GLY A 119 -15.43 -3.58 45.49
N ILE A 120 -14.49 -2.62 45.40
CA ILE A 120 -13.03 -2.75 45.69
C ILE A 120 -12.55 -1.31 46.07
N PHE A 121 -11.33 -0.92 46.47
CA PHE A 121 -10.17 -0.70 45.58
C PHE A 121 -8.92 -0.18 46.31
N TYR A 122 -8.61 -0.65 47.52
CA TYR A 122 -7.29 -0.37 48.09
C TYR A 122 -6.41 -1.59 47.83
N PRO A 123 -5.68 -1.67 46.68
CA PRO A 123 -4.67 -2.70 46.51
C PRO A 123 -3.70 -2.59 47.68
N THR A 124 -3.78 -3.53 48.60
CA THR A 124 -2.90 -3.57 49.77
C THR A 124 -1.68 -4.41 49.42
N ILE A 125 -0.50 -3.81 49.58
CA ILE A 125 0.77 -4.49 49.40
C ILE A 125 1.11 -5.22 50.70
N ASP A 126 1.20 -6.55 50.66
CA ASP A 126 1.78 -7.33 51.75
C ASP A 126 3.18 -7.85 51.37
N GLY A 127 4.06 -7.91 52.36
CA GLY A 127 5.48 -8.19 52.18
C GLY A 127 5.98 -9.38 52.99
N LYS A 128 6.20 -10.52 52.31
CA LYS A 128 7.43 -11.34 52.48
C LYS A 128 7.86 -11.94 51.14
N LEU A 129 9.16 -11.78 50.87
CA LEU A 129 9.87 -12.10 49.63
C LEU A 129 10.07 -13.61 49.43
N THR A 130 9.43 -14.20 48.44
CA THR A 130 9.95 -15.38 47.73
C THR A 130 9.37 -15.49 46.31
N THR A 131 10.14 -15.02 45.31
CA THR A 131 10.10 -15.23 43.83
C THR A 131 10.04 -13.91 43.02
N LYS A 132 10.35 -13.99 41.71
CA LYS A 132 10.67 -12.87 40.81
C LYS A 132 9.43 -12.21 40.15
N SER A 133 8.22 -12.45 40.64
CA SER A 133 6.96 -12.06 40.01
C SER A 133 6.00 -11.36 40.99
N LEU A 134 5.17 -10.45 40.48
CA LEU A 134 4.10 -9.76 41.22
C LEU A 134 2.88 -10.68 41.27
N LEU A 135 2.41 -11.05 42.46
CA LEU A 135 1.24 -11.92 42.63
C LEU A 135 0.03 -11.07 42.98
N LEU A 136 -1.06 -11.20 42.22
CA LEU A 136 -2.35 -10.60 42.53
C LEU A 136 -3.24 -11.64 43.20
N LYS A 137 -3.98 -11.23 44.22
CA LYS A 137 -4.99 -12.02 44.90
C LYS A 137 -6.30 -11.24 44.95
N PHE A 138 -7.41 -11.90 44.67
CA PHE A 138 -8.73 -11.28 44.67
C PHE A 138 -9.77 -12.24 45.25
N ASP A 139 -10.74 -11.68 45.97
CA ASP A 139 -11.85 -12.42 46.58
C ASP A 139 -13.13 -12.15 45.80
N GLU A 140 -13.96 -13.17 45.53
CA GLU A 140 -15.26 -13.00 44.86
C GLU A 140 -16.42 -12.90 45.88
N TYR A 141 -17.49 -12.18 45.52
CA TYR A 141 -18.65 -12.01 46.39
C TYR A 141 -19.50 -13.29 46.48
N GLY A 142 -19.56 -13.92 47.66
CA GLY A 142 -20.48 -15.03 47.93
C GLY A 142 -19.85 -16.42 48.00
N ASP A 143 -18.53 -16.52 47.83
CA ASP A 143 -17.77 -17.75 48.05
C ASP A 143 -16.80 -17.55 49.23
N ASP A 144 -16.89 -18.41 50.26
CA ASP A 144 -16.08 -18.25 51.48
C ASP A 144 -14.65 -18.79 51.31
N ASP A 145 -14.30 -19.47 50.19
CA ASP A 145 -13.03 -20.23 50.10
C ASP A 145 -12.26 -20.24 48.75
N GLU A 146 -12.63 -19.51 47.67
CA GLU A 146 -11.78 -19.44 46.45
C GLU A 146 -11.10 -18.07 46.26
N HIS A 147 -9.88 -17.95 46.80
CA HIS A 147 -8.94 -16.88 46.46
C HIS A 147 -8.42 -17.07 45.03
N GLY A 148 -8.96 -16.33 44.06
CA GLY A 148 -8.35 -16.25 42.75
C GLY A 148 -6.96 -15.61 42.89
N SER A 149 -5.92 -16.28 42.39
CA SER A 149 -4.56 -15.72 42.40
C SER A 149 -3.82 -16.00 41.10
N CYS A 150 -3.06 -15.01 40.64
CA CYS A 150 -2.34 -15.07 39.38
C CYS A 150 -1.10 -14.18 39.47
N PHE A 151 -0.05 -14.53 38.71
CA PHE A 151 1.04 -13.59 38.51
C PHE A 151 0.55 -12.47 37.59
N TYR A 152 0.96 -11.23 37.85
CA TYR A 152 0.46 -10.03 37.16
C TYR A 152 0.34 -10.18 35.62
N PRO A 153 1.34 -10.72 34.90
CA PRO A 153 1.22 -10.91 33.44
C PRO A 153 0.14 -11.92 33.01
N GLU A 154 -0.24 -12.82 33.90
CA GLU A 154 -1.20 -13.92 33.70
C GLU A 154 -2.58 -13.60 34.27
N CYS A 155 -2.73 -12.44 34.93
CA CYS A 155 -4.00 -12.04 35.54
C CYS A 155 -5.01 -11.55 34.51
N PRO A 156 -6.32 -11.63 34.79
CA PRO A 156 -7.32 -10.99 33.94
C PRO A 156 -7.00 -9.52 33.71
N THR A 157 -7.21 -9.03 32.49
CA THR A 157 -6.72 -7.71 32.05
C THR A 157 -7.36 -6.55 32.82
N LEU A 158 -8.59 -6.74 33.29
CA LEU A 158 -9.27 -5.84 34.23
C LEU A 158 -8.40 -5.57 35.48
N PHE A 159 -7.94 -6.61 36.18
CA PHE A 159 -7.13 -6.46 37.40
C PHE A 159 -5.75 -5.87 37.12
N GLN A 160 -5.15 -6.21 35.96
CA GLN A 160 -3.93 -5.54 35.51
C GLN A 160 -4.16 -4.03 35.34
N GLY A 161 -5.28 -3.65 34.71
CA GLY A 161 -5.70 -2.27 34.53
C GLY A 161 -5.94 -1.54 35.86
N ILE A 162 -6.68 -2.14 36.79
CA ILE A 162 -6.95 -1.55 38.12
C ILE A 162 -5.64 -1.22 38.82
N LEU A 163 -4.71 -2.18 38.86
CA LEU A 163 -3.42 -1.94 39.49
C LEU A 163 -2.64 -0.83 38.79
N TYR A 164 -2.60 -0.85 37.46
CA TYR A 164 -1.92 0.16 36.68
C TYR A 164 -2.48 1.56 36.94
N GLY A 165 -3.81 1.71 36.91
CA GLY A 165 -4.50 2.98 37.14
C GLY A 165 -4.28 3.54 38.55
N PHE A 166 -4.43 2.70 39.56
CA PHE A 166 -4.28 3.09 40.97
C PHE A 166 -2.88 3.62 41.27
N TYR A 167 -1.84 2.89 40.85
CA TYR A 167 -0.47 3.31 41.13
C TYR A 167 -0.05 4.55 40.34
N HIS A 168 -0.47 4.67 39.07
CA HIS A 168 -0.16 5.85 38.27
C HIS A 168 -0.86 7.12 38.79
N ALA A 169 -2.03 7.00 39.42
CA ALA A 169 -2.72 8.13 40.03
C ALA A 169 -2.05 8.62 41.33
N LEU A 170 -1.38 7.73 42.07
CA LEU A 170 -0.73 8.03 43.36
C LEU A 170 0.76 8.40 43.26
N SER A 171 1.42 8.17 42.12
CA SER A 171 2.87 8.34 42.01
C SER A 171 3.27 9.57 41.19
N ASP A 172 4.10 10.46 41.75
CA ASP A 172 4.77 11.54 40.98
C ASP A 172 5.82 10.98 39.98
N HIS A 173 6.29 9.73 40.17
CA HIS A 173 7.22 9.04 39.28
C HIS A 173 6.83 7.55 39.09
N PRO A 174 6.82 7.02 37.86
CA PRO A 174 6.41 5.64 37.58
C PRO A 174 7.54 4.67 37.92
N THR A 175 7.62 4.18 39.15
CA THR A 175 8.55 3.08 39.49
C THR A 175 7.90 1.71 39.24
N PRO A 176 8.62 0.76 38.61
CA PRO A 176 8.09 -0.58 38.38
C PRO A 176 8.01 -1.35 39.70
N PHE A 177 6.89 -2.03 39.91
CA PHE A 177 6.61 -2.90 41.05
C PHE A 177 7.78 -3.86 41.32
N ASN A 178 8.48 -3.68 42.44
CA ASN A 178 9.56 -4.58 42.84
C ASN A 178 9.04 -5.52 43.94
N LYS A 179 8.65 -6.74 43.53
CA LYS A 179 8.39 -7.94 44.36
C LYS A 179 7.44 -7.72 45.54
N SER A 180 6.15 -7.96 45.32
CA SER A 180 5.08 -7.77 46.30
C SER A 180 3.87 -8.66 45.98
N THR A 181 3.00 -8.92 46.96
CA THR A 181 1.65 -9.47 46.73
C THR A 181 0.65 -8.35 46.89
N VAL A 182 -0.27 -8.21 45.94
CA VAL A 182 -1.35 -7.22 45.98
C VAL A 182 -2.68 -7.92 46.19
N TYR A 183 -3.45 -7.46 47.18
CA TYR A 183 -4.78 -7.96 47.46
C TYR A 183 -5.83 -6.98 46.95
N PHE A 184 -6.80 -7.48 46.19
CA PHE A 184 -8.02 -6.78 45.84
C PHE A 184 -9.14 -7.28 46.77
N GLN A 185 -9.90 -6.37 47.36
CA GLN A 185 -11.08 -6.71 48.16
C GLN A 185 -12.23 -7.25 47.27
N ARG A 186 -13.22 -7.87 47.91
CA ARG A 186 -14.35 -8.61 47.29
C ARG A 186 -14.96 -7.93 46.05
N TYR A 187 -14.81 -8.54 44.87
CA TYR A 187 -15.46 -8.10 43.63
C TYR A 187 -16.68 -8.97 43.30
N ASN A 188 -17.71 -8.40 42.68
CA ASN A 188 -18.86 -9.16 42.20
C ASN A 188 -18.70 -9.47 40.71
N SER A 189 -18.29 -10.69 40.39
CA SER A 189 -18.10 -11.18 39.02
C SER A 189 -19.38 -11.14 38.18
N THR A 190 -20.55 -10.94 38.77
CA THR A 190 -21.84 -10.87 38.04
C THR A 190 -22.29 -9.45 37.75
N ASP A 191 -21.66 -8.44 38.35
CA ASP A 191 -22.04 -7.05 38.17
C ASP A 191 -21.47 -6.51 36.84
N ALA A 192 -22.37 -5.99 36.00
CA ALA A 192 -22.04 -5.46 34.68
C ALA A 192 -21.03 -4.29 34.73
N SER A 193 -20.87 -3.61 35.88
CA SER A 193 -19.85 -2.58 36.06
C SER A 193 -18.41 -3.11 35.94
N TYR A 194 -18.19 -4.43 36.08
CA TYR A 194 -16.88 -5.07 35.98
C TYR A 194 -16.62 -5.75 34.64
N HIS A 195 -17.56 -5.69 33.70
CA HIS A 195 -17.42 -6.34 32.40
C HIS A 195 -17.33 -5.31 31.29
N ALA A 196 -16.27 -5.41 30.49
CA ALA A 196 -16.26 -4.75 29.20
C ALA A 196 -17.04 -5.62 28.18
N SER A 197 -17.55 -4.97 27.14
CA SER A 197 -18.00 -5.66 25.94
C SER A 197 -17.17 -5.17 24.77
N ALA A 198 -16.72 -6.07 23.91
CA ALA A 198 -15.99 -5.69 22.73
C ALA A 198 -16.90 -4.88 21.80
N ASN A 199 -16.58 -3.61 21.59
CA ASN A 199 -17.28 -2.77 20.62
C ASN A 199 -17.13 -3.37 19.20
N PRO A 200 -18.23 -3.61 18.46
CA PRO A 200 -18.19 -4.14 17.09
C PRO A 200 -17.26 -3.37 16.15
N GLU A 201 -17.26 -2.04 16.18
CA GLU A 201 -16.37 -1.23 15.32
C GLU A 201 -14.88 -1.44 15.65
N GLY A 202 -14.59 -1.70 16.93
CA GLY A 202 -13.25 -2.03 17.39
C GLY A 202 -12.79 -3.38 16.86
N VAL A 203 -13.69 -4.36 16.85
CA VAL A 203 -13.45 -5.71 16.32
C VAL A 203 -13.21 -5.66 14.82
N ASP A 204 -14.06 -4.96 14.08
CA ASP A 204 -13.93 -4.80 12.64
C ASP A 204 -12.59 -4.14 12.26
N ARG A 205 -12.19 -3.11 13.00
CA ARG A 205 -10.90 -2.44 12.78
C ARG A 205 -9.71 -3.37 13.05
N GLU A 206 -9.74 -4.14 14.14
CA GLU A 206 -8.66 -5.07 14.47
C GLU A 206 -8.62 -6.23 13.47
N LEU A 207 -9.77 -6.77 13.05
CA LEU A 207 -9.86 -7.80 12.02
C LEU A 207 -9.21 -7.33 10.71
N LEU A 208 -9.66 -6.18 10.17
CA LEU A 208 -9.13 -5.64 8.92
C LEU A 208 -7.65 -5.32 9.01
N LYS A 209 -7.19 -4.79 10.14
CA LYS A 209 -5.76 -4.56 10.39
C LYS A 209 -4.96 -5.86 10.26
N GLN A 210 -5.43 -6.98 10.80
CA GLN A 210 -4.73 -8.25 10.71
C GLN A 210 -4.79 -8.85 9.30
N ILE A 211 -5.91 -8.72 8.59
CA ILE A 211 -6.04 -9.15 7.20
C ILE A 211 -5.09 -8.36 6.30
N HIS A 212 -5.06 -7.03 6.42
CA HIS A 212 -4.15 -6.18 5.66
C HIS A 212 -2.69 -6.39 6.06
N ALA A 213 -2.39 -6.67 7.34
CA ALA A 213 -1.04 -6.98 7.80
C ALA A 213 -0.59 -8.40 7.40
N SER A 214 -1.52 -9.27 7.01
CA SER A 214 -1.21 -10.61 6.54
C SER A 214 -0.39 -10.53 5.27
N LYS A 215 0.68 -11.31 5.25
CA LYS A 215 1.59 -11.44 4.13
C LYS A 215 1.35 -12.74 3.36
N ALA A 216 0.32 -13.50 3.76
CA ALA A 216 -0.13 -14.69 3.08
C ALA A 216 -0.98 -14.30 1.85
N SER A 217 -0.76 -14.97 0.73
CA SER A 217 -1.51 -14.85 -0.51
C SER A 217 -2.98 -15.25 -0.33
N TYR A 218 -3.31 -16.01 0.72
CA TYR A 218 -4.66 -16.51 0.97
C TYR A 218 -5.75 -15.43 0.93
N PHE A 219 -5.61 -14.34 1.70
CA PHE A 219 -6.62 -13.27 1.69
C PHE A 219 -6.67 -12.55 0.34
N TYR A 220 -5.52 -12.44 -0.33
CA TYR A 220 -5.44 -11.90 -1.67
C TYR A 220 -6.17 -12.77 -2.71
N MET A 221 -6.09 -14.11 -2.59
CA MET A 221 -6.86 -15.05 -3.42
C MET A 221 -8.37 -14.98 -3.13
N LEU A 222 -8.78 -14.87 -1.86
CA LEU A 222 -10.19 -14.68 -1.51
C LEU A 222 -10.75 -13.40 -2.13
N TRP A 223 -10.01 -12.30 -2.01
CA TRP A 223 -10.38 -11.03 -2.63
C TRP A 223 -10.37 -11.11 -4.16
N ALA A 224 -9.38 -11.78 -4.76
CA ALA A 224 -9.31 -11.97 -6.20
C ALA A 224 -10.53 -12.70 -6.74
N LYS A 225 -10.95 -13.77 -6.06
CA LYS A 225 -12.14 -14.52 -6.42
C LYS A 225 -13.37 -13.62 -6.47
N GLU A 226 -13.64 -12.91 -5.38
CA GLU A 226 -14.77 -11.97 -5.29
C GLU A 226 -14.70 -10.91 -6.39
N ALA A 227 -13.55 -10.25 -6.53
CA ALA A 227 -13.38 -9.15 -7.47
C ALA A 227 -13.53 -9.58 -8.93
N ILE A 228 -13.14 -10.81 -9.27
CA ILE A 228 -13.31 -11.40 -10.60
C ILE A 228 -14.78 -11.78 -10.84
N GLU A 229 -15.45 -12.40 -9.87
CA GLU A 229 -16.86 -12.80 -9.95
C GLU A 229 -17.79 -11.58 -10.09
N GLU A 230 -17.52 -10.51 -9.34
CA GLU A 230 -18.30 -9.26 -9.38
C GLU A 230 -17.92 -8.34 -10.55
N GLY A 231 -16.92 -8.71 -11.36
CA GLY A 231 -16.46 -7.87 -12.47
C GLY A 231 -15.89 -6.52 -12.01
N THR A 232 -15.35 -6.45 -10.78
CA THR A 232 -14.73 -5.24 -10.22
C THR A 232 -13.57 -4.74 -11.08
N PHE A 233 -12.93 -5.65 -11.82
CA PHE A 233 -11.85 -5.37 -12.76
C PHE A 233 -12.20 -5.83 -14.17
N PRO A 234 -12.72 -4.94 -15.03
CA PRO A 234 -13.00 -5.27 -16.42
C PRO A 234 -11.72 -5.72 -17.14
N LEU A 235 -11.78 -6.84 -17.86
CA LEU A 235 -10.63 -7.40 -18.58
C LEU A 235 -10.09 -6.44 -19.65
N GLU A 236 -10.96 -5.58 -20.19
CA GLU A 236 -10.60 -4.53 -21.14
C GLU A 236 -9.63 -3.50 -20.54
N ILE A 237 -9.82 -3.14 -19.27
CA ILE A 237 -8.93 -2.22 -18.55
C ILE A 237 -7.58 -2.88 -18.31
N ILE A 238 -7.57 -4.15 -17.87
CA ILE A 238 -6.32 -4.92 -17.69
C ILE A 238 -5.56 -5.01 -19.02
N ALA A 239 -6.25 -5.31 -20.12
CA ALA A 239 -5.66 -5.34 -21.45
C ALA A 239 -5.07 -3.97 -21.85
N SER A 240 -5.81 -2.87 -21.61
CA SER A 240 -5.31 -1.53 -21.92
C SER A 240 -4.10 -1.14 -21.08
N LEU A 241 -4.05 -1.50 -19.79
CA LEU A 241 -2.91 -1.25 -18.92
C LEU A 241 -1.70 -2.09 -19.34
N ARG A 242 -1.93 -3.34 -19.75
CA ARG A 242 -0.91 -4.23 -20.31
C ARG A 242 -0.31 -3.65 -21.59
N ASP A 243 -1.12 -3.09 -22.49
CA ASP A 243 -0.62 -2.38 -23.68
C ASP A 243 0.28 -1.20 -23.32
N ILE A 244 -0.07 -0.41 -22.28
CA ILE A 244 0.77 0.70 -21.81
C ILE A 244 2.11 0.16 -21.28
N PHE A 245 2.08 -0.88 -20.43
CA PHE A 245 3.29 -1.53 -19.93
C PHE A 245 4.19 -1.99 -21.07
N GLU A 246 3.63 -2.66 -22.09
CA GLU A 246 4.39 -3.17 -23.24
C GLU A 246 4.98 -2.05 -24.10
N ASN A 247 4.27 -0.94 -24.26
CA ASN A 247 4.80 0.23 -24.96
C ASN A 247 5.97 0.88 -24.20
N VAL A 248 5.84 1.01 -22.87
CA VAL A 248 6.92 1.51 -21.99
C VAL A 248 8.12 0.56 -22.05
N ARG A 249 7.91 -0.75 -21.88
CA ARG A 249 8.95 -1.79 -21.94
C ARG A 249 9.68 -1.81 -23.29
N SER A 250 8.92 -1.71 -24.38
CA SER A 250 9.47 -1.63 -25.74
C SER A 250 10.40 -0.42 -25.89
N GLU A 251 10.07 0.68 -25.23
CA GLU A 251 10.92 1.88 -25.30
C GLU A 251 12.14 1.82 -24.38
N VAL A 252 12.08 1.10 -23.25
CA VAL A 252 13.27 0.74 -22.48
C VAL A 252 14.23 -0.09 -23.34
N ILE A 253 13.72 -1.11 -24.05
CA ILE A 253 14.53 -1.97 -24.93
C ILE A 253 15.25 -1.16 -26.01
N LEU A 254 14.58 -0.18 -26.60
CA LEU A 254 15.18 0.66 -27.64
C LEU A 254 16.23 1.60 -27.06
N MET A 255 15.97 2.22 -25.92
CA MET A 255 16.96 3.02 -25.19
C MET A 255 18.22 2.20 -24.88
N LEU A 256 18.08 0.97 -24.40
CA LEU A 256 19.21 0.08 -24.13
C LEU A 256 19.99 -0.25 -25.42
N THR A 257 19.28 -0.53 -26.51
CA THR A 257 19.89 -0.83 -27.82
C THR A 257 20.69 0.36 -28.37
N GLU A 258 20.19 1.58 -28.16
CA GLU A 258 20.79 2.82 -28.65
C GLU A 258 21.82 3.43 -27.68
N CYS A 259 22.00 2.83 -26.49
CA CYS A 259 22.87 3.35 -25.45
C CYS A 259 24.32 3.46 -25.95
N ALA A 260 24.88 4.67 -25.87
CA ALA A 260 26.14 5.00 -26.53
C ALA A 260 27.40 4.37 -25.88
N TRP A 261 27.35 4.09 -24.57
CA TRP A 261 28.52 3.62 -23.82
C TRP A 261 28.55 2.10 -23.60
N MET A 262 27.40 1.42 -23.72
CA MET A 262 27.31 -0.02 -23.51
C MET A 262 27.95 -0.80 -24.67
N THR A 263 28.64 -1.89 -24.38
CA THR A 263 29.11 -2.84 -25.42
C THR A 263 27.92 -3.63 -26.00
N GLU A 264 28.10 -4.25 -27.16
CA GLU A 264 27.05 -5.06 -27.78
C GLU A 264 26.63 -6.26 -26.89
N GLU A 265 27.57 -6.83 -26.12
CA GLU A 265 27.29 -7.88 -25.14
C GLU A 265 26.44 -7.36 -23.98
N GLN A 266 26.79 -6.20 -23.41
CA GLN A 266 26.03 -5.57 -22.33
C GLN A 266 24.61 -5.17 -22.79
N LYS A 267 24.48 -4.63 -24.01
CA LYS A 267 23.18 -4.34 -24.62
C LYS A 267 22.35 -5.60 -24.76
N LYS A 268 22.95 -6.67 -25.29
CA LYS A 268 22.27 -7.95 -25.45
C LYS A 268 21.78 -8.51 -24.11
N GLU A 269 22.63 -8.49 -23.09
CA GLU A 269 22.30 -8.92 -21.72
C GLU A 269 21.08 -8.17 -21.17
N ALA A 270 21.10 -6.84 -21.19
CA ALA A 270 20.00 -6.01 -20.69
C ALA A 270 18.71 -6.18 -21.51
N VAL A 271 18.82 -6.28 -22.84
CA VAL A 271 17.67 -6.45 -23.74
C VAL A 271 17.04 -7.83 -23.59
N ASP A 272 17.85 -8.90 -23.46
CA ASP A 272 17.34 -10.26 -23.27
C ASP A 272 16.59 -10.37 -21.93
N TYR A 273 17.12 -9.74 -20.88
CA TYR A 273 16.42 -9.61 -19.59
C TYR A 273 15.07 -8.89 -19.74
N MET A 274 15.02 -7.73 -20.41
CA MET A 274 13.76 -6.99 -20.60
C MET A 274 12.73 -7.72 -21.47
N ARG A 275 13.18 -8.57 -22.42
CA ARG A 275 12.29 -9.32 -23.31
C ARG A 275 11.72 -10.58 -22.68
N GLY A 276 12.52 -11.33 -21.93
CA GLY A 276 12.16 -12.66 -21.45
C GLY A 276 12.41 -12.93 -19.98
N GLY A 277 13.24 -12.12 -19.31
CA GLY A 277 13.54 -12.25 -17.89
C GLY A 277 12.67 -11.39 -16.96
N PHE A 278 11.81 -10.54 -17.52
CA PHE A 278 11.00 -9.58 -16.76
C PHE A 278 9.52 -9.61 -17.15
N GLY A 279 8.67 -9.96 -16.19
CA GLY A 279 7.21 -10.05 -16.32
C GLY A 279 6.44 -8.89 -15.65
N THR A 280 5.11 -8.99 -15.65
CA THR A 280 4.22 -8.06 -14.97
C THR A 280 3.00 -8.77 -14.39
N VAL A 281 2.60 -8.36 -13.18
CA VAL A 281 1.33 -8.73 -12.54
C VAL A 281 0.52 -7.44 -12.40
N LEU A 282 -0.65 -7.40 -13.06
CA LEU A 282 -1.56 -6.25 -13.04
C LEU A 282 -2.83 -6.64 -12.29
N GLY A 283 -2.97 -6.14 -11.06
CA GLY A 283 -4.09 -6.51 -10.21
C GLY A 283 -3.89 -7.88 -9.60
N PHE A 284 -4.01 -8.95 -10.40
CA PHE A 284 -3.88 -10.35 -9.99
C PHE A 284 -2.97 -11.16 -10.93
N PRO A 285 -2.31 -12.23 -10.45
CA PRO A 285 -1.64 -13.20 -11.33
C PRO A 285 -2.60 -13.79 -12.36
N ASP A 286 -2.12 -14.05 -13.59
CA ASP A 286 -2.97 -14.54 -14.68
C ASP A 286 -3.67 -15.88 -14.32
N VAL A 287 -3.05 -16.73 -13.48
CA VAL A 287 -3.64 -18.00 -13.02
C VAL A 287 -4.91 -17.79 -12.18
N PHE A 288 -5.08 -16.64 -11.52
CA PHE A 288 -6.26 -16.36 -10.69
C PHE A 288 -7.53 -16.19 -11.55
N PHE A 289 -7.39 -15.84 -12.83
CA PHE A 289 -8.53 -15.74 -13.76
C PHE A 289 -9.05 -17.12 -14.21
N ASN A 290 -8.36 -18.21 -13.85
CA ASN A 290 -8.90 -19.56 -13.96
C ASN A 290 -9.60 -19.95 -12.65
N SER A 291 -10.94 -19.78 -12.63
CA SER A 291 -11.76 -20.00 -11.43
C SER A 291 -11.54 -21.37 -10.79
N THR A 292 -11.42 -22.44 -11.59
CA THR A 292 -11.16 -23.79 -11.10
C THR A 292 -9.83 -23.87 -10.36
N ARG A 293 -8.76 -23.31 -10.93
CA ARG A 293 -7.42 -23.33 -10.32
C ARG A 293 -7.39 -22.49 -9.04
N LEU A 294 -8.03 -21.32 -9.06
CA LEU A 294 -8.13 -20.46 -7.88
C LEU A 294 -8.90 -21.14 -6.75
N ASP A 295 -10.02 -21.80 -7.05
CA ASP A 295 -10.81 -22.56 -6.08
C ASP A 295 -10.03 -23.75 -5.50
N GLU A 296 -9.28 -24.48 -6.34
CA GLU A 296 -8.40 -25.56 -5.90
C GLU A 296 -7.32 -25.05 -4.92
N ALA A 297 -6.71 -23.89 -5.21
CA ALA A 297 -5.70 -23.28 -4.35
C ALA A 297 -6.27 -22.82 -3.00
N ILE A 298 -7.41 -22.11 -3.02
CA ILE A 298 -8.13 -21.69 -1.81
C ILE A 298 -8.53 -22.93 -0.97
N GLY A 299 -9.05 -23.98 -1.63
CA GLY A 299 -9.42 -25.24 -1.00
C GLY A 299 -8.23 -25.96 -0.37
N PHE A 300 -7.08 -25.99 -1.06
CA PHE A 300 -5.85 -26.57 -0.56
C PHE A 300 -5.40 -25.89 0.74
N ILE A 301 -5.35 -24.55 0.76
CA ILE A 301 -4.91 -23.79 1.93
C ILE A 301 -5.88 -23.97 3.09
N LYS A 302 -7.20 -23.91 2.84
CA LYS A 302 -8.24 -24.20 3.85
C LYS A 302 -8.08 -25.59 4.46
N GLY A 303 -7.76 -26.60 3.65
CA GLY A 303 -7.55 -27.97 4.12
C GLY A 303 -6.26 -28.15 4.93
N LYS A 304 -5.19 -27.44 4.57
CA LYS A 304 -3.90 -27.51 5.28
C LYS A 304 -3.89 -26.67 6.56
N PHE A 305 -4.60 -25.56 6.59
CA PHE A 305 -4.54 -24.58 7.67
C PHE A 305 -4.79 -25.17 9.07
N PRO A 306 -5.86 -25.95 9.34
CA PRO A 306 -6.09 -26.54 10.67
C PRO A 306 -4.95 -27.47 11.11
N LEU A 307 -4.42 -28.28 10.19
CA LEU A 307 -3.32 -29.22 10.47
C LEU A 307 -2.02 -28.49 10.85
N LEU A 308 -1.77 -27.34 10.23
CA LEU A 308 -0.60 -26.51 10.50
C LEU A 308 -0.78 -25.63 11.74
N LEU A 309 -2.01 -25.18 12.00
CA LEU A 309 -2.34 -24.43 13.20
C LEU A 309 -2.16 -25.29 14.45
N GLU A 310 -2.57 -26.56 14.41
CA GLU A 310 -2.41 -27.54 15.50
C GLU A 310 -0.98 -28.07 15.65
N ARG A 311 -0.11 -27.88 14.65
CA ARG A 311 1.27 -28.36 14.68
C ARG A 311 2.04 -27.68 15.81
N ASP A 312 2.37 -28.50 16.81
CA ASP A 312 2.91 -28.15 18.11
C ASP A 312 4.29 -27.45 18.01
N TYR A 313 4.36 -26.18 18.44
CA TYR A 313 5.61 -25.45 18.65
C TYR A 313 5.91 -25.49 20.15
N ASP A 314 6.68 -26.51 20.58
CA ASP A 314 7.06 -26.79 21.96
C ASP A 314 5.85 -26.91 22.91
N SER A 315 5.37 -28.14 23.12
CA SER A 315 4.30 -28.54 24.07
C SER A 315 4.47 -28.10 25.53
N ARG A 316 5.51 -27.29 25.81
CA ARG A 316 5.85 -26.69 27.11
C ARG A 316 5.42 -25.23 27.24
N LYS A 317 4.91 -24.56 26.20
CA LYS A 317 4.34 -23.20 26.29
C LYS A 317 2.91 -23.18 25.79
N SER A 318 1.96 -22.82 26.66
CA SER A 318 0.60 -22.56 26.21
C SER A 318 0.59 -21.29 25.34
N CYS A 319 -0.26 -21.29 24.30
CA CYS A 319 -0.43 -20.17 23.37
C CYS A 319 -1.79 -19.51 23.62
N ASP A 320 -1.97 -19.08 24.86
CA ASP A 320 -3.25 -18.57 25.32
C ASP A 320 -3.37 -17.05 25.13
N ASP A 321 -2.25 -16.35 24.90
CA ASP A 321 -2.26 -14.92 24.60
C ASP A 321 -2.56 -14.63 23.12
N THR A 322 -3.20 -13.50 22.88
CA THR A 322 -3.67 -13.07 21.57
C THR A 322 -2.54 -12.81 20.56
N THR A 323 -1.35 -12.41 21.03
CA THR A 323 -0.19 -12.17 20.16
C THR A 323 0.37 -13.49 19.63
N CYS A 324 0.47 -14.49 20.50
CA CYS A 324 0.85 -15.84 20.10
C CYS A 324 -0.15 -16.42 19.09
N GLN A 325 -1.45 -16.23 19.33
CA GLN A 325 -2.50 -16.74 18.44
C GLN A 325 -2.42 -16.15 17.03
N TYR A 326 -2.26 -14.81 16.89
CA TYR A 326 -2.04 -14.20 15.58
C TYR A 326 -0.76 -14.70 14.89
N THR A 327 0.32 -14.84 15.66
CA THR A 327 1.60 -15.33 15.13
C THR A 327 1.44 -16.74 14.55
N ARG A 328 0.80 -17.66 15.29
CA ARG A 328 0.55 -19.02 14.81
C ARG A 328 -0.34 -19.07 13.57
N LEU A 329 -1.39 -18.25 13.55
CA LEU A 329 -2.28 -18.15 12.39
C LEU A 329 -1.50 -17.68 11.15
N SER A 330 -0.71 -16.62 11.30
CA SER A 330 0.11 -16.07 10.22
C SER A 330 1.10 -17.10 9.71
N GLU A 331 1.80 -17.81 10.60
CA GLU A 331 2.77 -18.86 10.25
C GLU A 331 2.10 -20.04 9.53
N ALA A 332 0.94 -20.49 10.01
CA ALA A 332 0.19 -21.59 9.40
C ALA A 332 -0.27 -21.23 7.97
N LEU A 333 -0.82 -20.03 7.76
CA LEU A 333 -1.18 -19.54 6.44
C LEU A 333 0.03 -19.43 5.51
N HIS A 334 1.12 -18.82 6.00
CA HIS A 334 2.35 -18.69 5.23
C HIS A 334 2.94 -20.01 4.78
N LEU A 335 2.94 -21.00 5.67
CA LEU A 335 3.45 -22.32 5.35
C LEU A 335 2.53 -23.05 4.37
N ALA A 336 1.20 -22.94 4.53
CA ALA A 336 0.26 -23.49 3.56
C ALA A 336 0.45 -22.91 2.16
N ASP A 337 0.56 -21.58 2.05
CA ASP A 337 0.79 -20.87 0.80
C ASP A 337 2.13 -21.26 0.16
N ARG A 338 3.19 -21.36 0.98
CA ARG A 338 4.52 -21.77 0.49
C ARG A 338 4.47 -23.17 -0.12
N ILE A 339 3.89 -24.13 0.59
CA ILE A 339 3.75 -25.51 0.08
C ILE A 339 2.96 -25.52 -1.23
N HIS A 340 1.87 -24.76 -1.30
CA HIS A 340 1.08 -24.67 -2.52
C HIS A 340 1.88 -24.12 -3.70
N ARG A 341 2.60 -23.00 -3.51
CA ARG A 341 3.39 -22.35 -4.56
C ARG A 341 4.60 -23.15 -5.01
N GLU A 342 5.22 -23.93 -4.11
CA GLU A 342 6.30 -24.86 -4.48
C GLU A 342 5.84 -25.90 -5.52
N GLU A 343 4.58 -26.34 -5.43
CA GLU A 343 3.97 -27.28 -6.38
C GLU A 343 3.30 -26.59 -7.58
N ASN A 344 3.00 -25.29 -7.47
CA ASN A 344 2.28 -24.49 -8.48
C ASN A 344 3.00 -23.14 -8.69
N PRO A 345 4.13 -23.11 -9.42
CA PRO A 345 4.96 -21.91 -9.57
C PRO A 345 4.29 -20.76 -10.33
N ASP A 346 3.21 -21.04 -11.06
CA ASP A 346 2.35 -20.05 -11.73
C ASP A 346 1.49 -19.23 -10.74
N PHE A 347 1.35 -19.70 -9.49
CA PHE A 347 0.76 -18.94 -8.37
C PHE A 347 1.76 -17.98 -7.70
N ASP A 348 2.89 -17.68 -8.35
CA ASP A 348 3.76 -16.61 -7.87
C ASP A 348 3.02 -15.27 -7.93
N ASP A 349 2.52 -14.85 -6.76
CA ASP A 349 1.89 -13.57 -6.51
C ASP A 349 2.90 -12.42 -6.43
N GLY A 350 4.17 -12.74 -6.66
CA GLY A 350 5.27 -11.85 -6.41
C GLY A 350 5.30 -11.49 -4.94
N LEU A 351 5.14 -12.43 -4.00
CA LEU A 351 5.64 -12.51 -2.60
C LEU A 351 7.10 -13.00 -2.51
N ASP A 352 8.11 -12.15 -2.24
CA ASP A 352 9.53 -12.54 -2.06
C ASP A 352 10.10 -12.04 -0.72
N GLU A 353 11.29 -12.47 -0.31
CA GLU A 353 11.89 -12.02 0.97
C GLU A 353 12.06 -10.50 1.04
N GLY A 354 12.43 -9.86 -0.08
CA GLY A 354 12.67 -8.42 -0.20
C GLY A 354 11.43 -7.55 0.01
N ASN A 355 10.24 -8.03 -0.38
CA ASN A 355 8.97 -7.34 -0.16
C ASN A 355 7.99 -8.17 0.68
N SER A 356 8.50 -9.11 1.47
CA SER A 356 7.74 -9.94 2.44
C SER A 356 7.06 -9.12 3.55
N LYS A 357 7.21 -7.80 3.53
CA LYS A 357 6.55 -6.86 4.45
C LYS A 357 5.31 -6.20 3.84
N SER A 358 5.08 -6.35 2.54
CA SER A 358 4.02 -5.65 1.82
C SER A 358 2.76 -6.51 1.70
N SER A 359 1.61 -5.86 1.84
CA SER A 359 0.30 -6.48 1.60
C SER A 359 -0.09 -6.36 0.13
N LEU A 360 -0.53 -7.44 -0.49
CA LEU A 360 -1.10 -7.42 -1.85
C LEU A 360 -2.52 -6.86 -1.91
N LEU A 361 -3.18 -6.74 -0.75
CA LEU A 361 -4.44 -6.00 -0.57
C LEU A 361 -4.20 -4.50 -0.39
N GLY A 362 -2.94 -4.08 -0.26
CA GLY A 362 -2.56 -2.69 -0.08
C GLY A 362 -2.55 -1.91 -1.38
N TYR A 363 -2.20 -0.64 -1.25
CA TYR A 363 -2.03 0.30 -2.35
C TYR A 363 -0.54 0.47 -2.63
N ASN A 364 -0.02 -0.20 -3.66
CA ASN A 364 1.39 -0.05 -4.08
C ASN A 364 1.73 -0.65 -5.47
N ALA A 365 2.96 -0.38 -5.89
CA ALA A 365 3.68 -1.00 -7.00
C ALA A 365 5.05 -1.53 -6.50
N PHE A 366 5.54 -2.63 -7.06
CA PHE A 366 6.80 -3.26 -6.63
C PHE A 366 7.59 -3.83 -7.80
N ASN A 367 8.91 -3.61 -7.79
CA ASN A 367 9.86 -4.38 -8.59
C ASN A 367 10.45 -5.56 -7.78
N LYS A 368 10.40 -6.75 -8.37
CA LYS A 368 10.81 -8.04 -7.78
C LYS A 368 11.93 -8.76 -8.51
N PHE A 369 12.74 -8.03 -9.28
CA PHE A 369 13.81 -8.59 -10.10
C PHE A 369 13.35 -9.45 -11.29
N THR A 370 12.31 -10.26 -11.16
CA THR A 370 11.77 -11.04 -12.28
C THR A 370 10.48 -10.44 -12.83
N GLN A 371 9.86 -9.52 -12.09
CA GLN A 371 8.58 -8.93 -12.49
C GLN A 371 8.29 -7.63 -11.76
N THR A 372 7.38 -6.84 -12.35
CA THR A 372 6.69 -5.74 -11.66
C THR A 372 5.32 -6.21 -11.18
N VAL A 373 4.99 -5.95 -9.93
CA VAL A 373 3.66 -6.22 -9.35
C VAL A 373 2.96 -4.89 -9.08
N ILE A 374 1.81 -4.67 -9.71
CA ILE A 374 0.93 -3.54 -9.41
C ILE A 374 -0.34 -4.06 -8.74
N THR A 375 -0.60 -3.62 -7.51
CA THR A 375 -1.73 -4.10 -6.70
C THR A 375 -3.09 -3.74 -7.30
N PRO A 376 -4.17 -4.48 -6.98
CA PRO A 376 -5.51 -4.19 -7.47
C PRO A 376 -5.97 -2.77 -7.14
N ALA A 377 -5.76 -2.33 -5.89
CA ALA A 377 -6.11 -0.98 -5.43
C ALA A 377 -5.44 0.13 -6.24
N TYR A 378 -4.22 -0.13 -6.71
CA TYR A 378 -3.44 0.84 -7.48
C TYR A 378 -3.97 1.03 -8.91
N ILE A 379 -4.59 0.00 -9.51
CA ILE A 379 -5.08 0.06 -10.89
C ILE A 379 -6.58 0.30 -11.03
N HIS A 380 -7.37 0.07 -9.99
CA HIS A 380 -8.84 0.12 -10.06
C HIS A 380 -9.39 1.48 -10.52
N ILE A 381 -8.73 2.59 -10.14
CA ILE A 381 -9.16 3.94 -10.56
C ILE A 381 -9.13 4.10 -12.09
N PHE A 382 -8.28 3.39 -12.82
CA PHE A 382 -8.14 3.51 -14.28
C PHE A 382 -9.27 2.85 -15.08
N LYS A 383 -10.34 2.39 -14.41
CA LYS A 383 -11.61 2.07 -15.08
C LYS A 383 -12.29 3.30 -15.68
N ASP A 384 -11.98 4.49 -15.16
CA ASP A 384 -12.48 5.75 -15.69
C ASP A 384 -11.73 6.14 -16.99
N PRO A 385 -12.38 6.87 -17.93
CA PRO A 385 -11.85 7.13 -19.27
C PRO A 385 -10.82 8.28 -19.29
N TYR A 386 -9.71 8.12 -18.56
CA TYR A 386 -8.64 9.13 -18.50
C TYR A 386 -8.02 9.43 -19.88
N PRO A 387 -7.58 10.68 -20.13
CA PRO A 387 -6.81 11.03 -21.32
C PRO A 387 -5.57 10.14 -21.47
N LEU A 388 -5.22 9.80 -22.72
CA LEU A 388 -4.07 8.94 -23.01
C LEU A 388 -2.78 9.51 -22.42
N GLY A 389 -2.57 10.82 -22.56
CA GLY A 389 -1.49 11.54 -21.91
C GLY A 389 -1.42 11.28 -20.41
N PHE A 390 -2.56 11.42 -19.72
CA PHE A 390 -2.67 11.22 -18.28
C PHE A 390 -2.32 9.78 -17.88
N LEU A 391 -2.78 8.77 -18.63
CA LEU A 391 -2.44 7.37 -18.39
C LEU A 391 -0.93 7.12 -18.50
N TYR A 392 -0.27 7.66 -19.54
CA TYR A 392 1.18 7.52 -19.69
C TYR A 392 1.97 8.29 -18.63
N GLY A 393 1.52 9.47 -18.21
CA GLY A 393 2.14 10.25 -17.14
C GLY A 393 1.98 9.62 -15.76
N SER A 394 0.82 9.02 -15.51
CA SER A 394 0.49 8.32 -14.28
C SER A 394 1.04 6.89 -14.29
N ILE A 395 0.21 5.89 -14.64
CA ILE A 395 0.57 4.47 -14.59
C ILE A 395 1.72 4.11 -15.54
N GLY A 396 1.81 4.74 -16.72
CA GLY A 396 2.96 4.56 -17.62
C GLY A 396 4.29 4.98 -16.97
N GLY A 397 4.30 6.11 -16.26
CA GLY A 397 5.43 6.55 -15.47
C GLY A 397 5.74 5.62 -14.29
N THR A 398 4.73 5.01 -13.67
CA THR A 398 4.93 3.98 -12.64
C THR A 398 5.57 2.72 -13.23
N PHE A 399 5.08 2.22 -14.38
CA PHE A 399 5.72 1.10 -15.07
C PHE A 399 7.17 1.41 -15.41
N GLY A 400 7.45 2.62 -15.89
CA GLY A 400 8.80 3.10 -16.11
C GLY A 400 9.64 3.06 -14.82
N HIS A 401 9.15 3.66 -13.74
CA HIS A 401 9.82 3.67 -12.43
C HIS A 401 10.18 2.25 -11.97
N GLU A 402 9.22 1.33 -11.99
CA GLU A 402 9.47 -0.05 -11.58
C GLU A 402 10.48 -0.73 -12.52
N LEU A 403 10.38 -0.56 -13.85
CA LEU A 403 11.39 -1.12 -14.78
C LEU A 403 12.80 -0.56 -14.51
N PHE A 404 12.93 0.69 -14.11
CA PHE A 404 14.22 1.30 -13.78
C PHE A 404 14.79 0.88 -12.43
N HIS A 405 14.00 0.33 -11.52
CA HIS A 405 14.58 -0.42 -10.40
C HIS A 405 15.39 -1.64 -10.87
N SER A 406 15.00 -2.25 -11.99
CA SER A 406 15.79 -3.34 -12.57
C SER A 406 17.11 -2.89 -13.18
N LEU A 407 17.13 -1.68 -13.71
CA LEU A 407 18.28 -1.04 -14.36
C LEU A 407 18.93 0.00 -13.46
N GLY A 408 18.75 -0.15 -12.14
CA GLY A 408 19.06 0.84 -11.12
C GLY A 408 20.55 1.13 -10.97
N LEU A 409 20.90 1.98 -10.01
CA LEU A 409 22.30 2.36 -9.78
C LEU A 409 22.95 1.38 -8.81
N LEU A 410 22.28 1.08 -7.68
CA LEU A 410 22.92 0.48 -6.52
C LEU A 410 22.17 -0.72 -5.90
N ARG A 411 20.91 -0.97 -6.26
CA ARG A 411 20.06 -1.98 -5.59
C ARG A 411 20.57 -3.41 -5.83
N LYS A 412 20.74 -4.20 -4.77
CA LYS A 412 20.99 -5.66 -4.86
C LYS A 412 19.66 -6.43 -4.88
N PRO A 413 19.55 -7.55 -5.62
CA PRO A 413 20.59 -8.26 -6.36
C PRO A 413 20.86 -7.71 -7.78
N PHE A 414 20.11 -6.70 -8.26
CA PHE A 414 20.23 -6.15 -9.62
C PHE A 414 21.65 -5.75 -10.00
N ARG A 415 22.32 -5.06 -9.07
CA ARG A 415 23.72 -4.67 -9.22
C ARG A 415 24.64 -5.85 -9.57
N GLU A 416 24.35 -7.03 -9.04
CA GLU A 416 25.17 -8.24 -9.22
C GLU A 416 24.74 -9.03 -10.46
N HIS A 417 23.59 -8.72 -11.05
CA HIS A 417 23.08 -9.41 -12.23
C HIS A 417 23.79 -8.95 -13.51
N PHE A 418 23.91 -7.63 -13.71
CA PHE A 418 24.43 -7.10 -14.97
C PHE A 418 25.93 -6.82 -14.94
N SER A 419 26.61 -7.23 -16.01
CA SER A 419 28.06 -7.03 -16.18
C SER A 419 28.52 -5.56 -16.24
N PHE A 420 27.60 -4.61 -16.42
CA PHE A 420 27.91 -3.19 -16.59
C PHE A 420 27.87 -2.35 -15.30
N HIS A 421 27.47 -2.89 -14.15
CA HIS A 421 27.29 -2.07 -12.94
C HIS A 421 28.58 -1.48 -12.34
N ASP A 422 29.75 -2.05 -12.62
CA ASP A 422 31.03 -1.53 -12.13
C ASP A 422 31.74 -0.59 -13.15
N THR A 423 31.00 -0.07 -14.13
CA THR A 423 31.51 0.87 -15.13
C THR A 423 31.63 2.30 -14.59
N PRO A 424 32.53 3.14 -15.16
CA PRO A 424 32.59 4.56 -14.86
C PRO A 424 31.27 5.30 -15.08
N GLU A 425 30.49 4.90 -16.07
CA GLU A 425 29.22 5.52 -16.46
C GLU A 425 28.16 5.37 -15.37
N ILE A 426 28.01 4.17 -14.80
CA ILE A 426 27.11 3.94 -13.65
C ILE A 426 27.55 4.77 -12.45
N ARG A 427 28.85 4.82 -12.14
CA ARG A 427 29.37 5.65 -11.03
C ARG A 427 29.10 7.13 -11.25
N ASN A 428 29.33 7.63 -12.46
CA ASN A 428 29.10 9.04 -12.79
C ASN A 428 27.61 9.39 -12.73
N ALA A 429 26.73 8.53 -13.24
CA ALA A 429 25.28 8.72 -13.11
C ALA A 429 24.85 8.72 -11.64
N THR A 430 25.39 7.79 -10.83
CA THR A 430 25.13 7.72 -9.39
C THR A 430 25.47 9.02 -8.69
N ILE A 431 26.67 9.57 -8.95
CA ILE A 431 27.11 10.86 -8.39
C ILE A 431 26.20 11.99 -8.87
N CYS A 432 25.89 12.05 -10.17
CA CYS A 432 25.02 13.09 -10.72
C CYS A 432 23.66 13.11 -10.03
N TYR A 433 22.99 11.95 -9.93
CA TYR A 433 21.69 11.87 -9.28
C TYR A 433 21.78 12.18 -7.78
N ALA A 434 22.81 11.71 -7.08
CA ALA A 434 23.00 12.06 -5.67
C ALA A 434 23.20 13.57 -5.45
N ASP A 435 24.05 14.22 -6.25
CA ASP A 435 24.27 15.66 -6.17
C ASP A 435 23.01 16.45 -6.54
N TYR A 436 22.31 16.02 -7.59
CA TYR A 436 21.06 16.63 -8.04
C TYR A 436 20.00 16.59 -6.94
N PHE A 437 19.75 15.42 -6.35
CA PHE A 437 18.73 15.29 -5.31
C PHE A 437 19.15 15.94 -3.98
N SER A 438 20.46 16.07 -3.70
CA SER A 438 20.99 16.84 -2.56
C SER A 438 20.67 18.34 -2.62
N SER A 439 20.35 18.86 -3.81
CA SER A 439 20.07 20.28 -4.02
C SER A 439 18.68 20.73 -3.55
N PHE A 440 17.74 19.80 -3.30
CA PHE A 440 16.37 20.10 -2.89
C PHE A 440 16.26 20.28 -1.37
N THR A 441 16.67 21.44 -0.89
CA THR A 441 16.65 21.78 0.54
C THR A 441 15.25 22.14 1.04
N LEU A 442 15.06 22.04 2.36
CA LEU A 442 13.88 22.54 3.07
C LEU A 442 14.30 23.58 4.09
N GLU A 443 13.70 24.76 4.04
CA GLU A 443 13.95 25.80 5.05
C GLU A 443 13.17 25.46 6.32
N GLY A 444 13.90 25.13 7.40
CA GLY A 444 13.32 24.92 8.73
C GLY A 444 13.39 26.19 9.59
N ALA A 445 12.67 26.19 10.71
CA ALA A 445 12.59 27.34 11.62
C ALA A 445 13.95 27.87 12.14
N HIS A 446 14.96 27.00 12.22
CA HIS A 446 16.28 27.34 12.77
C HIS A 446 17.46 27.04 11.82
N ARG A 447 17.26 26.26 10.75
CA ARG A 447 18.29 25.91 9.77
C ARG A 447 17.68 25.36 8.50
N THR A 448 18.40 25.49 7.40
CA THR A 448 18.15 24.77 6.15
C THR A 448 18.50 23.28 6.32
N LEU A 449 17.56 22.39 6.03
CA LEU A 449 17.75 20.95 5.99
C LEU A 449 18.12 20.50 4.57
N ARG A 450 19.11 19.62 4.46
CA ARG A 450 19.57 19.01 3.21
C ARG A 450 19.25 17.52 3.19
N PRO A 451 18.66 16.99 2.09
CA PRO A 451 18.48 15.55 1.94
C PRO A 451 19.84 14.87 1.75
N ASP A 452 19.92 13.61 2.16
CA ASP A 452 21.04 12.74 1.79
C ASP A 452 20.84 12.25 0.35
N GLY A 453 21.56 12.85 -0.60
CA GLY A 453 21.46 12.48 -2.01
C GLY A 453 21.75 11.01 -2.31
N ALA A 454 22.64 10.36 -1.55
CA ALA A 454 22.95 8.94 -1.75
C ALA A 454 21.76 8.04 -1.38
N VAL A 455 20.94 8.47 -0.41
CA VAL A 455 19.68 7.80 -0.07
C VAL A 455 18.61 8.07 -1.11
N LYS A 456 18.56 9.29 -1.67
CA LYS A 456 17.51 9.70 -2.63
C LYS A 456 17.75 9.25 -4.07
N SER A 457 19.00 8.97 -4.44
CA SER A 457 19.39 8.83 -5.84
C SER A 457 18.71 7.68 -6.56
N GLU A 458 18.46 6.54 -5.89
CA GLU A 458 17.88 5.36 -6.55
C GLU A 458 16.41 5.57 -6.94
N GLU A 459 15.59 6.05 -6.00
CA GLU A 459 14.17 6.35 -6.23
C GLU A 459 14.01 7.54 -7.20
N GLY A 460 14.85 8.55 -7.03
CA GLY A 460 14.87 9.72 -7.90
C GLY A 460 15.32 9.41 -9.33
N PHE A 461 16.29 8.49 -9.49
CA PHE A 461 16.70 7.94 -10.79
C PHE A 461 15.52 7.24 -11.47
N ALA A 462 14.84 6.34 -10.76
CA ALA A 462 13.68 5.62 -11.27
C ALA A 462 12.53 6.58 -11.68
N ASP A 463 12.28 7.62 -10.87
CA ASP A 463 11.31 8.67 -11.20
C ASP A 463 11.65 9.41 -12.50
N VAL A 464 12.91 9.84 -12.65
CA VAL A 464 13.36 10.63 -13.81
C VAL A 464 13.38 9.78 -15.09
N GLU A 465 14.08 8.65 -15.08
CA GLU A 465 14.21 7.82 -16.28
C GLU A 465 12.87 7.14 -16.64
N GLY A 466 12.08 6.74 -15.64
CA GLY A 466 10.74 6.19 -15.83
C GLY A 466 9.81 7.17 -16.53
N ALA A 467 9.80 8.44 -16.10
CA ALA A 467 9.03 9.49 -16.76
C ALA A 467 9.53 9.78 -18.18
N ARG A 468 10.85 9.80 -18.42
CA ARG A 468 11.42 10.00 -19.77
C ARG A 468 10.98 8.91 -20.73
N ILE A 469 11.08 7.64 -20.33
CA ILE A 469 10.66 6.52 -21.17
C ILE A 469 9.15 6.55 -21.43
N ALA A 470 8.34 6.81 -20.40
CA ALA A 470 6.90 6.87 -20.56
C ALA A 470 6.49 8.01 -21.53
N PHE A 471 7.16 9.17 -21.46
CA PHE A 471 6.93 10.27 -22.39
C PHE A 471 7.31 9.89 -23.83
N ARG A 472 8.46 9.26 -24.05
CA ARG A 472 8.89 8.78 -25.38
C ARG A 472 7.93 7.73 -25.95
N ALA A 473 7.44 6.82 -25.12
CA ALA A 473 6.45 5.83 -25.52
C ALA A 473 5.13 6.49 -25.96
N LEU A 474 4.65 7.50 -25.23
CA LEU A 474 3.49 8.31 -25.61
C LEU A 474 3.73 9.04 -26.95
N GLU A 475 4.87 9.72 -27.08
CA GLU A 475 5.21 10.46 -28.30
C GLU A 475 5.23 9.54 -29.52
N ARG A 476 5.89 8.39 -29.42
CA ARG A 476 5.91 7.40 -30.49
C ARG A 476 4.51 6.91 -30.84
N LEU A 477 3.70 6.58 -29.83
CA LEU A 477 2.34 6.11 -30.04
C LEU A 477 1.48 7.15 -30.79
N LEU A 478 1.56 8.42 -30.39
CA LEU A 478 0.82 9.52 -31.02
C LEU A 478 1.33 9.84 -32.43
N ASN A 479 2.62 9.63 -32.70
CA ASN A 479 3.21 9.81 -34.02
C ASN A 479 2.82 8.67 -34.99
N GLN A 480 2.78 7.43 -34.51
CA GLN A 480 2.35 6.26 -35.29
C GLN A 480 0.83 6.24 -35.52
N ASN A 481 0.06 6.76 -34.56
CA ASN A 481 -1.39 6.78 -34.63
C ASN A 481 -1.95 8.20 -34.46
N PRO A 482 -1.84 9.09 -35.48
CA PRO A 482 -2.34 10.46 -35.38
C PRO A 482 -3.85 10.56 -35.09
N LYS A 483 -4.62 9.50 -35.40
CA LYS A 483 -6.06 9.40 -35.08
C LYS A 483 -6.34 9.24 -33.57
N LYS A 484 -5.37 8.78 -32.76
CA LYS A 484 -5.47 8.71 -31.30
C LYS A 484 -5.26 10.08 -30.61
N LYS A 485 -4.81 11.13 -31.32
CA LYS A 485 -4.52 12.49 -30.79
C LYS A 485 -5.70 13.29 -30.23
N ARG A 486 -6.85 12.65 -29.96
CA ARG A 486 -8.06 13.33 -29.50
C ARG A 486 -8.80 12.45 -28.50
N SER A 487 -8.22 12.29 -27.31
CA SER A 487 -9.04 11.93 -26.15
C SER A 487 -9.98 13.13 -25.88
N ALA A 488 -11.28 12.88 -25.99
CA ALA A 488 -12.32 13.88 -26.07
C ALA A 488 -12.81 14.34 -24.68
N ALA A 489 -11.89 14.63 -23.76
CA ALA A 489 -12.21 15.23 -22.47
C ALA A 489 -12.36 16.76 -22.61
N GLN A 490 -13.43 17.20 -23.29
CA GLN A 490 -13.72 18.62 -23.56
C GLN A 490 -14.25 19.39 -22.34
N GLN A 491 -13.56 19.32 -21.19
CA GLN A 491 -13.72 20.29 -20.11
C GLN A 491 -12.45 21.11 -19.84
N VAL A 492 -11.27 20.64 -20.27
CA VAL A 492 -9.99 21.32 -20.02
C VAL A 492 -9.15 21.37 -21.32
N PRO A 493 -8.55 22.53 -21.69
CA PRO A 493 -7.88 22.72 -22.99
C PRO A 493 -6.45 22.16 -23.03
N PHE A 494 -6.22 20.97 -22.48
CA PHE A 494 -4.90 20.33 -22.48
C PHE A 494 -4.80 19.25 -23.57
N ASP A 495 -3.69 19.27 -24.31
CA ASP A 495 -3.31 18.17 -25.20
C ASP A 495 -2.71 17.00 -24.39
N ASP A 496 -2.52 15.85 -25.04
CA ASP A 496 -1.98 14.66 -24.37
C ASP A 496 -0.57 14.87 -23.77
N PHE A 497 0.24 15.78 -24.31
CA PHE A 497 1.56 16.07 -23.73
C PHE A 497 1.44 16.88 -22.43
N LYS A 498 0.52 17.85 -22.35
CA LYS A 498 0.20 18.55 -21.10
C LYS A 498 -0.42 17.59 -20.09
N TRP A 499 -1.36 16.73 -20.52
CA TRP A 499 -1.96 15.71 -19.67
C TRP A 499 -0.95 14.70 -19.13
N PHE A 500 0.11 14.40 -19.87
CA PHE A 500 1.22 13.58 -19.35
C PHE A 500 1.84 14.19 -18.10
N PHE A 501 2.25 15.46 -18.15
CA PHE A 501 2.88 16.10 -17.00
C PHE A 501 1.90 16.33 -15.84
N ILE A 502 0.62 16.54 -16.15
CA ILE A 502 -0.44 16.59 -15.13
C ILE A 502 -0.60 15.23 -14.45
N GLY A 503 -0.68 14.13 -15.22
CA GLY A 503 -0.77 12.78 -14.67
C GLY A 503 0.47 12.37 -13.87
N LEU A 504 1.66 12.80 -14.32
CA LEU A 504 2.92 12.63 -13.58
C LEU A 504 2.86 13.31 -12.21
N ALA A 505 2.46 14.59 -12.17
CA ALA A 505 2.38 15.34 -10.92
C ALA A 505 1.26 14.84 -9.99
N SER A 506 0.12 14.42 -10.56
CA SER A 506 -1.05 13.94 -9.80
C SER A 506 -0.74 12.76 -8.89
N LYS A 507 0.21 11.89 -9.29
CA LYS A 507 0.69 10.76 -8.46
C LYS A 507 1.46 11.17 -7.21
N PHE A 508 2.02 12.38 -7.21
CA PHE A 508 2.84 12.88 -6.11
C PHE A 508 2.08 13.89 -5.24
N CYS A 509 0.84 14.20 -5.59
CA CYS A 509 0.00 15.03 -4.75
C CYS A 509 -0.28 14.33 -3.43
N SER A 510 0.01 15.02 -2.33
CA SER A 510 -0.36 14.62 -0.99
C SER A 510 -1.16 15.74 -0.33
N ALA A 511 -1.97 15.39 0.66
CA ALA A 511 -2.52 16.39 1.57
C ALA A 511 -1.38 17.24 2.15
N GLU A 512 -1.68 18.52 2.44
CA GLU A 512 -0.71 19.44 3.00
C GLU A 512 -0.14 18.86 4.30
N SER A 513 1.18 18.64 4.32
CA SER A 513 1.90 18.12 5.47
C SER A 513 2.63 19.26 6.17
N GLY A 514 2.62 19.26 7.50
CA GLY A 514 3.38 20.24 8.27
C GLY A 514 4.89 20.09 8.03
N VAL A 515 5.65 21.15 8.30
CA VAL A 515 7.11 21.21 8.10
C VAL A 515 7.86 20.04 8.75
N ASP A 516 7.37 19.54 9.90
CA ASP A 516 7.97 18.39 10.59
C ASP A 516 7.86 17.08 9.79
N GLU A 517 6.72 16.86 9.12
CA GLU A 517 6.51 15.69 8.27
C GLU A 517 7.34 15.81 6.99
N GLU A 518 7.41 16.99 6.38
CA GLU A 518 8.31 17.23 5.24
C GLU A 518 9.79 16.99 5.61
N ALA A 519 10.21 17.47 6.79
CA ALA A 519 11.56 17.24 7.31
C ALA A 519 11.80 15.74 7.55
N ARG A 520 10.82 15.01 8.07
CA ARG A 520 10.91 13.56 8.28
C ARG A 520 11.06 12.80 6.96
N GLN A 521 10.27 13.13 5.93
CA GLN A 521 10.40 12.54 4.60
C GLN A 521 11.77 12.86 3.99
N LEU A 522 12.20 14.11 4.09
CA LEU A 522 13.49 14.57 3.57
C LEU A 522 14.65 13.80 4.20
N LEU A 523 14.63 13.56 5.51
CA LEU A 523 15.75 12.98 6.26
C LEU A 523 15.73 11.45 6.34
N THR A 524 14.56 10.81 6.31
CA THR A 524 14.45 9.37 6.66
C THR A 524 13.95 8.47 5.54
N TYR A 525 13.22 8.99 4.54
CA TYR A 525 12.66 8.15 3.47
C TYR A 525 13.67 7.90 2.35
N SER A 526 13.55 6.80 1.61
CA SER A 526 14.33 6.61 0.37
C SER A 526 13.87 7.57 -0.72
N HIS A 527 12.56 7.74 -0.85
CA HIS A 527 11.95 8.61 -1.85
C HIS A 527 12.25 10.09 -1.59
N PRO A 528 12.39 10.92 -2.65
CA PRO A 528 12.30 12.37 -2.49
C PRO A 528 10.91 12.75 -1.92
N ARG A 529 10.84 13.86 -1.18
CA ARG A 529 9.58 14.30 -0.53
C ARG A 529 8.51 14.64 -1.58
N SER A 530 7.25 14.27 -1.34
CA SER A 530 6.15 14.38 -2.31
C SER A 530 6.04 15.79 -2.91
N ALA A 531 6.20 16.82 -2.08
CA ALA A 531 6.13 18.23 -2.46
C ALA A 531 7.10 18.68 -3.56
N ILE A 532 8.18 17.95 -3.83
CA ILE A 532 9.17 18.29 -4.88
C ILE A 532 9.30 17.24 -5.97
N ARG A 533 8.73 16.03 -5.82
CA ARG A 533 9.00 14.90 -6.73
C ARG A 533 8.68 15.24 -8.18
N ALA A 534 7.48 15.77 -8.45
CA ALA A 534 7.09 16.18 -9.80
C ALA A 534 8.06 17.22 -10.40
N ASN A 535 8.37 18.24 -9.61
CA ASN A 535 9.26 19.34 -9.99
C ASN A 535 10.70 18.86 -10.26
N ALA A 536 11.21 17.96 -9.42
CA ALA A 536 12.53 17.38 -9.59
C ALA A 536 12.63 16.53 -10.86
N VAL A 537 11.55 15.83 -11.23
CA VAL A 537 11.51 15.07 -12.49
C VAL A 537 11.48 16.01 -13.69
N VAL A 538 10.58 17.01 -13.72
CA VAL A 538 10.42 17.85 -14.93
C VAL A 538 11.61 18.76 -15.20
N LYS A 539 12.35 19.16 -14.16
CA LYS A 539 13.63 19.88 -14.31
C LYS A 539 14.72 19.05 -14.98
N GLN A 540 14.57 17.73 -15.06
CA GLN A 540 15.44 16.80 -15.80
C GLN A 540 14.87 16.43 -17.18
N MET A 541 13.78 17.08 -17.64
CA MET A 541 13.09 16.75 -18.88
C MET A 541 12.90 17.98 -19.77
N LYS A 542 13.71 18.13 -20.82
CA LYS A 542 13.53 19.19 -21.83
C LYS A 542 12.12 19.17 -22.44
N ALA A 543 11.53 17.99 -22.61
CA ALA A 543 10.15 17.83 -23.08
C ALA A 543 9.12 18.64 -22.27
N PHE A 544 9.33 18.83 -20.96
CA PHE A 544 8.45 19.68 -20.14
C PHE A 544 8.59 21.15 -20.51
N THR A 545 9.84 21.63 -20.57
CA THR A 545 10.16 23.00 -21.01
C THR A 545 9.53 23.31 -22.37
N ASP A 546 9.63 22.38 -23.32
CA ASP A 546 9.06 22.53 -24.66
C ASP A 546 7.52 22.51 -24.63
N THR A 547 6.90 21.64 -23.83
CA THR A 547 5.44 21.45 -23.75
C THR A 547 4.72 22.65 -23.14
N PHE A 548 5.32 23.28 -22.11
CA PHE A 548 4.75 24.44 -21.43
C PHE A 548 5.38 25.78 -21.84
N HIS A 549 6.34 25.75 -22.77
CA HIS A 549 7.08 26.91 -23.25
C HIS A 549 7.75 27.72 -22.13
N CYS A 550 8.40 27.02 -21.21
CA CYS A 550 9.10 27.66 -20.10
C CYS A 550 10.31 28.45 -20.61
N LEU A 551 10.53 29.63 -20.03
CA LEU A 551 11.65 30.52 -20.33
C LEU A 551 12.86 30.17 -19.45
N PRO A 552 14.10 30.53 -19.84
CA PRO A 552 15.30 30.21 -19.07
C PRO A 552 15.30 30.67 -17.59
N ASP A 553 14.54 31.71 -17.27
CA ASP A 553 14.41 32.25 -15.90
C ASP A 553 13.28 31.58 -15.09
N ASP A 554 12.48 30.71 -15.72
CA ASP A 554 11.44 29.95 -15.04
C ASP A 554 12.06 28.85 -14.16
N GLN A 555 11.48 28.66 -12.97
CA GLN A 555 12.03 27.74 -11.97
C GLN A 555 12.00 26.26 -12.41
N MET A 556 11.02 25.88 -13.25
CA MET A 556 10.88 24.54 -13.85
C MET A 556 11.51 24.44 -15.25
N TYR A 557 12.33 25.41 -15.67
CA TYR A 557 13.16 25.26 -16.85
C TYR A 557 14.16 24.10 -16.65
N VAL A 558 14.43 23.35 -17.71
CA VAL A 558 15.36 22.21 -17.67
C VAL A 558 16.73 22.63 -17.13
N THR A 559 17.30 21.82 -16.23
CA THR A 559 18.61 22.12 -15.65
C THR A 559 19.71 22.11 -16.71
N LYS A 560 20.76 22.89 -16.46
CA LYS A 560 21.96 22.87 -17.31
C LYS A 560 22.64 21.50 -17.27
N ASP A 561 22.76 20.94 -16.06
CA ASP A 561 23.34 19.62 -15.82
C ASP A 561 22.20 18.60 -15.74
N VAL A 562 21.94 17.95 -16.87
CA VAL A 562 20.94 16.88 -16.99
C VAL A 562 21.60 15.55 -16.67
N CYS A 563 21.14 14.88 -15.62
CA CYS A 563 21.60 13.54 -15.24
C CYS A 563 20.97 12.49 -16.16
N ALA A 564 21.76 11.51 -16.57
CA ALA A 564 21.35 10.52 -17.54
C ALA A 564 22.27 9.30 -17.48
N LEU A 565 21.69 8.10 -17.35
CA LEU A 565 22.48 6.87 -17.37
C LEU A 565 22.50 6.22 -18.76
N TYR A 566 21.41 6.30 -19.53
CA TYR A 566 21.27 5.58 -20.80
C TYR A 566 21.09 6.54 -22.00
N PRO A 567 22.06 7.42 -22.28
CA PRO A 567 21.96 8.36 -23.39
C PRO A 567 22.08 7.65 -24.73
N SER A 568 21.27 8.10 -25.70
CA SER A 568 21.50 7.76 -27.11
C SER A 568 22.73 8.50 -27.65
N ALA A 569 23.25 8.08 -28.80
CA ALA A 569 24.30 8.81 -29.51
C ALA A 569 23.92 10.26 -29.89
N ARG A 570 22.63 10.62 -29.83
CA ARG A 570 22.12 11.97 -30.09
C ARG A 570 21.77 12.75 -28.81
N GLY A 571 22.02 12.18 -27.63
CA GLY A 571 21.57 12.72 -26.35
C GLY A 571 20.16 12.25 -25.96
N TYR A 572 19.58 12.93 -24.98
CA TYR A 572 18.20 12.71 -24.49
C TYR A 572 17.22 13.70 -25.09
#